data_AF-A0A973JL94-F1
#
_entry.id   AF-A0A973JL94-F1
#
_cell.length_a   1.000
_cell.length_b   1.000
_cell.length_c   1.000
_cell.angle_alpha   90.00
_cell.angle_beta   90.00
_cell.angle_gamma   90.00
#
_symmetry.space_group_name_H-M   'P 1'
#
loop_
_entity.id
_entity.type
_entity.pdbx_description
1 polymer ?
#
loop_
_entity_poly.entity_id
_entity_poly.type
_entity_poly.pdbx_seq_one_letter_code
_entity_poly.pdbx_strand_id
1 'polypeptide(L)'
;MDGPRTPHHGVASGERRGRSRWRRAFPFLENVPGYRRDSLRHDLVAGMTVAAVAIPAGMAYSELVGVSPVVGLYTLLLPVVAYALLGSSRQVAVGAEAVLALMVGDAIAGRADGDPERAASLAAIMALLVGGCFLVARLLRLGWIADYFSRPVLVGYIHGTAVVLIVGQLPKMLGVSIEGDSTVEELVAVIQAIPDASATTALLAAASLVALLIMKRTVPRLPGSLVVVVAGILLAVVASLESHGIALLGPVPSGLPTLGLPEGSMDDV
;
A
#
# COMPACT_ATOMS: atom_id res chain seq x y z
N MET A 1 -48.07 2.81 46.77
CA MET A 1 -46.77 2.58 46.11
C MET A 1 -46.81 3.31 44.79
N ASP A 2 -46.42 4.59 44.79
CA ASP A 2 -46.22 5.37 43.56
C ASP A 2 -45.13 6.39 43.88
N GLY A 3 -43.93 6.15 43.35
CA GLY A 3 -42.78 7.05 43.50
C GLY A 3 -42.87 8.24 42.53
N PRO A 4 -42.30 9.40 42.88
CA PRO A 4 -42.35 10.58 42.01
C PRO A 4 -41.49 10.40 40.76
N ARG A 5 -42.09 10.69 39.60
CA ARG A 5 -41.42 10.74 38.28
C ARG A 5 -40.47 11.93 38.25
N THR A 6 -39.18 11.67 38.04
CA THR A 6 -38.19 12.70 37.71
C THR A 6 -38.37 13.13 36.24
N PRO A 7 -38.36 14.44 35.92
CA PRO A 7 -38.38 14.89 34.55
C PRO A 7 -36.97 14.73 33.94
N HIS A 8 -36.87 13.92 32.88
CA HIS A 8 -35.66 13.87 32.07
C HIS A 8 -35.42 15.24 31.43
N HIS A 9 -34.28 15.84 31.76
CA HIS A 9 -33.74 17.02 31.11
C HIS A 9 -33.73 16.84 29.60
N GLY A 10 -34.42 17.76 28.90
CA GLY A 10 -34.28 17.93 27.47
C GLY A 10 -32.83 18.22 27.12
N VAL A 11 -32.19 17.31 26.39
CA VAL A 11 -30.89 17.56 25.77
C VAL A 11 -31.09 18.63 24.72
N ALA A 12 -30.41 19.76 24.93
CA ALA A 12 -30.39 20.93 24.07
C ALA A 12 -30.18 20.56 22.60
N SER A 13 -31.27 20.61 21.83
CA SER A 13 -31.32 20.51 20.38
C SER A 13 -31.07 21.88 19.74
N GLY A 14 -29.89 22.46 19.97
CA GLY A 14 -29.64 23.81 19.46
C GLY A 14 -28.19 24.23 19.50
N GLU A 15 -27.33 23.70 18.62
CA GLU A 15 -26.06 24.36 18.25
C GLU A 15 -25.34 23.74 17.03
N ARG A 16 -26.05 23.17 16.05
CA ARG A 16 -25.45 22.68 14.79
C ARG A 16 -25.70 23.62 13.59
N ARG A 17 -25.90 24.91 13.82
CA ARG A 17 -26.06 25.92 12.76
C ARG A 17 -24.80 26.77 12.65
N GLY A 18 -24.00 26.51 11.61
CA GLY A 18 -22.91 27.42 11.22
C GLY A 18 -21.51 26.81 11.02
N ARG A 19 -21.34 25.50 10.81
CA ARG A 19 -20.03 24.98 10.36
C ARG A 19 -19.73 25.51 8.95
N SER A 20 -18.86 26.52 8.90
CA SER A 20 -18.28 27.11 7.69
C SER A 20 -17.98 26.02 6.65
N ARG A 21 -18.47 26.23 5.42
CA ARG A 21 -18.29 25.31 4.27
C ARG A 21 -16.80 24.98 4.04
N TRP A 22 -15.90 25.89 4.38
CA TRP A 22 -14.44 25.75 4.31
C TRP A 22 -13.88 24.77 5.34
N ARG A 23 -14.40 24.74 6.58
CA ARG A 23 -13.97 23.78 7.62
C ARG A 23 -14.37 22.34 7.30
N ARG A 24 -15.46 22.15 6.55
CA ARG A 24 -15.85 20.82 6.02
C ARG A 24 -15.00 20.37 4.84
N ALA A 25 -14.45 21.30 4.06
CA ALA A 25 -13.61 20.99 2.90
C ALA A 25 -12.15 20.70 3.30
N PHE A 26 -11.69 21.28 4.41
CA PHE A 26 -10.32 21.16 4.92
C PHE A 26 -10.33 20.76 6.40
N PRO A 27 -10.48 19.46 6.71
CA PRO A 27 -10.58 18.97 8.09
C PRO A 27 -9.34 19.30 8.95
N PHE A 28 -8.17 19.50 8.32
CA PHE A 28 -6.96 19.91 9.03
C PHE A 28 -7.14 21.22 9.82
N LEU A 29 -7.96 22.17 9.33
CA LEU A 29 -8.23 23.43 10.01
C LEU A 29 -9.02 23.27 11.32
N GLU A 30 -9.70 22.14 11.50
CA GLU A 30 -10.34 21.80 12.78
C GLU A 30 -9.39 21.02 13.70
N ASN A 31 -8.50 20.19 13.13
CA ASN A 31 -7.62 19.31 13.88
C ASN A 31 -6.36 20.01 14.44
N VAL A 32 -5.84 21.02 13.74
CA VAL A 32 -4.61 21.74 14.14
C VAL A 32 -4.80 22.63 15.38
N PRO A 33 -5.88 23.42 15.53
CA PRO A 33 -6.05 24.29 16.69
C PRO A 33 -6.23 23.53 18.02
N GLY A 34 -6.74 22.29 17.97
CA GLY A 34 -6.90 21.41 19.13
C GLY A 34 -5.72 20.46 19.37
N TYR A 35 -4.59 20.66 18.67
CA TYR A 35 -3.45 19.75 18.75
C TYR A 35 -2.69 19.91 20.08
N ARG A 36 -2.68 18.85 20.89
CA ARG A 36 -1.92 18.80 22.13
C ARG A 36 -0.46 18.49 21.84
N ARG A 37 0.46 19.32 22.34
CA ARG A 37 1.91 19.08 22.21
C ARG A 37 2.35 17.74 22.81
N ASP A 38 1.66 17.25 23.84
CA ASP A 38 1.91 15.93 24.42
C ASP A 38 1.67 14.77 23.44
N SER A 39 0.83 14.98 22.43
CA SER A 39 0.56 14.00 21.37
C SER A 39 1.70 13.92 20.36
N LEU A 40 2.53 14.96 20.22
CA LEU A 40 3.61 15.01 19.23
C LEU A 40 4.57 13.84 19.35
N ARG A 41 4.96 13.46 20.56
CA ARG A 41 5.85 12.31 20.76
C ARG A 41 5.21 11.00 20.28
N HIS A 42 3.91 10.83 20.51
CA HIS A 42 3.20 9.60 20.15
C HIS A 42 2.95 9.54 18.66
N ASP A 43 2.58 10.68 18.05
CA ASP A 43 2.37 10.79 16.61
C ASP A 43 3.67 10.63 15.84
N LEU A 44 4.80 11.14 16.37
CA LEU A 44 6.12 10.93 15.76
C LEU A 44 6.51 9.44 15.79
N VAL A 45 6.34 8.76 16.93
CA VAL A 45 6.63 7.33 17.04
C VAL A 45 5.71 6.51 16.13
N ALA A 46 4.42 6.83 16.10
CA ALA A 46 3.46 6.18 15.20
C ALA A 46 3.83 6.40 13.72
N GLY A 47 4.15 7.64 13.35
CA GLY A 47 4.56 7.99 11.99
C GLY A 47 5.83 7.29 11.55
N MET A 48 6.86 7.24 12.40
CA MET A 48 8.09 6.48 12.15
C MET A 48 7.81 4.98 12.01
N THR A 49 6.89 4.43 12.81
CA THR A 49 6.51 3.02 12.74
C THR A 49 5.79 2.70 11.43
N VAL A 50 4.85 3.56 11.01
CA VAL A 50 4.14 3.45 9.74
C VAL A 50 5.12 3.57 8.57
N ALA A 51 6.01 4.57 8.59
CA ALA A 51 7.03 4.76 7.57
C ALA A 51 7.97 3.53 7.46
N ALA A 52 8.39 2.97 8.60
CA ALA A 52 9.24 1.78 8.63
C ALA A 52 8.59 0.56 7.96
N VAL A 53 7.26 0.42 8.03
CA VAL A 53 6.55 -0.66 7.33
C VAL A 53 6.27 -0.28 5.87
N ALA A 54 5.94 0.98 5.61
CA ALA A 54 5.54 1.47 4.29
C ALA A 54 6.70 1.50 3.29
N ILE A 55 7.93 1.82 3.72
CA ILE A 55 9.10 1.93 2.84
C ILE A 55 9.39 0.58 2.14
N PRO A 56 9.60 -0.55 2.87
CA PRO A 56 9.77 -1.86 2.23
C PRO A 56 8.57 -2.27 1.37
N ALA A 57 7.34 -2.02 1.87
CA ALA A 57 6.12 -2.42 1.17
C ALA A 57 5.97 -1.68 -0.16
N GLY A 58 6.20 -0.36 -0.17
CA GLY A 58 6.14 0.47 -1.37
C GLY A 58 7.11 0.00 -2.45
N MET A 59 8.35 -0.34 -2.07
CA MET A 59 9.34 -0.88 -3.00
C MET A 59 8.93 -2.24 -3.58
N ALA A 60 8.40 -3.13 -2.75
CA ALA A 60 7.88 -4.42 -3.21
C ALA A 60 6.70 -4.24 -4.16
N TYR A 61 5.80 -3.29 -3.89
CA TYR A 61 4.62 -3.05 -4.72
C TYR A 61 4.94 -2.39 -6.06
N SER A 62 5.96 -1.51 -6.15
CA SER A 62 6.43 -1.03 -7.45
C SER A 62 6.91 -2.16 -8.36
N GLU A 63 7.52 -3.19 -7.79
CA GLU A 63 7.96 -4.36 -8.55
C GLU A 63 6.77 -5.17 -9.09
N LEU A 64 5.62 -5.17 -8.40
CA LEU A 64 4.38 -5.79 -8.90
C LEU A 64 3.79 -5.03 -10.10
N VAL A 65 4.04 -3.72 -10.18
CA VAL A 65 3.64 -2.89 -11.33
C VAL A 65 4.66 -3.01 -12.48
N GLY A 66 5.86 -3.53 -12.24
CA GLY A 66 6.95 -3.58 -13.22
C GLY A 66 7.70 -2.24 -13.35
N VAL A 67 7.65 -1.38 -12.33
CA VAL A 67 8.36 -0.08 -12.31
C VAL A 67 9.54 -0.10 -11.36
N SER A 68 10.44 0.88 -11.50
CA SER A 68 11.59 1.02 -10.59
C SER A 68 11.14 1.16 -9.12
N PRO A 69 11.85 0.54 -8.16
CA PRO A 69 11.55 0.62 -6.73
C PRO A 69 11.40 2.05 -6.18
N VAL A 70 12.08 3.01 -6.79
CA VAL A 70 11.99 4.44 -6.41
C VAL A 70 10.58 5.00 -6.59
N VAL A 71 9.83 4.52 -7.60
CA VAL A 71 8.46 4.97 -7.87
C VAL A 71 7.55 4.60 -6.69
N GLY A 72 7.74 3.41 -6.12
CA GLY A 72 7.06 3.00 -4.89
C GLY A 72 7.33 3.94 -3.73
N LEU A 73 8.57 4.41 -3.55
CA LEU A 73 8.91 5.40 -2.53
C LEU A 73 8.27 6.76 -2.80
N TYR A 74 8.15 7.18 -4.05
CA TYR A 74 7.47 8.43 -4.41
C TYR A 74 5.98 8.43 -4.04
N THR A 75 5.32 7.27 -4.02
CA THR A 75 3.93 7.16 -3.54
C THR A 75 3.76 7.46 -2.05
N LEU A 76 4.84 7.45 -1.27
CA LEU A 76 4.81 7.77 0.17
C LEU A 76 5.00 9.27 0.46
N LEU A 77 5.27 10.09 -0.57
CA LEU A 77 5.49 11.53 -0.42
C LEU A 77 4.18 12.31 -0.60
N LEU A 78 3.78 12.56 -1.85
CA LEU A 78 2.67 13.46 -2.18
C LEU A 78 1.31 12.95 -1.68
N PRO A 79 0.93 11.66 -1.83
CA PRO A 79 -0.36 11.16 -1.36
C PRO A 79 -0.55 11.28 0.15
N VAL A 80 0.51 11.06 0.93
CA VAL A 80 0.48 11.17 2.40
C VAL A 80 0.26 12.62 2.82
N VAL A 81 0.99 13.57 2.19
CA VAL A 81 0.80 15.01 2.44
C VAL A 81 -0.61 15.45 2.03
N ALA A 82 -1.09 15.00 0.86
CA ALA A 82 -2.44 15.30 0.39
C ALA A 82 -3.50 14.78 1.37
N TYR A 83 -3.35 13.56 1.88
CA TYR A 83 -4.27 13.00 2.87
C TYR A 83 -4.19 13.73 4.22
N ALA A 84 -3.00 14.14 4.67
CA ALA A 84 -2.87 14.91 5.91
C ALA A 84 -3.65 16.24 5.86
N LEU A 85 -3.77 16.84 4.67
CA LEU A 85 -4.50 18.09 4.46
C LEU A 85 -6.01 17.88 4.21
N LEU A 86 -6.37 16.88 3.40
CA LEU A 86 -7.74 16.69 2.90
C LEU A 86 -8.52 15.61 3.65
N GLY A 87 -7.82 14.70 4.33
CA GLY A 87 -8.37 13.55 5.02
C GLY A 87 -9.21 13.94 6.24
N SER A 88 -10.31 13.22 6.43
CA SER A 88 -11.23 13.43 7.56
C SER A 88 -10.83 12.65 8.82
N SER A 89 -10.08 11.56 8.67
CA SER A 89 -9.65 10.71 9.78
C SER A 89 -8.20 10.96 10.15
N ARG A 90 -7.94 11.07 11.46
CA ARG A 90 -6.58 11.27 12.02
C ARG A 90 -5.77 9.98 12.14
N GLN A 91 -6.40 8.82 12.00
CA GLN A 91 -5.79 7.51 12.26
C GLN A 91 -5.55 6.69 10.98
N VAL A 92 -6.06 7.15 9.84
CA VAL A 92 -5.88 6.45 8.57
C VAL A 92 -4.51 6.82 8.01
N ALA A 93 -3.70 5.80 7.75
CA ALA A 93 -2.51 5.91 6.94
C ALA A 93 -2.85 5.60 5.48
N VAL A 94 -2.42 6.46 4.57
CA VAL A 94 -2.54 6.25 3.12
C VAL A 94 -1.18 5.84 2.58
N GLY A 95 -1.16 4.90 1.65
CA GLY A 95 0.03 4.43 0.98
C GLY A 95 -0.33 3.49 -0.16
N ALA A 96 0.70 2.96 -0.82
CA ALA A 96 0.52 1.93 -1.84
C ALA A 96 -0.11 0.66 -1.23
N GLU A 97 -0.90 -0.03 -2.04
CA GLU A 97 -1.64 -1.24 -1.67
C GLU A 97 -1.36 -2.33 -2.72
N ALA A 98 -1.17 -3.57 -2.25
CA ALA A 98 -0.60 -4.65 -3.06
C ALA A 98 -1.54 -5.10 -4.19
N VAL A 99 -2.84 -5.18 -3.92
CA VAL A 99 -3.84 -5.61 -4.91
C VAL A 99 -3.97 -4.56 -6.01
N LEU A 100 -4.06 -3.28 -5.65
CA LEU A 100 -4.05 -2.19 -6.62
C LEU A 100 -2.76 -2.17 -7.45
N ALA A 101 -1.61 -2.45 -6.85
CA ALA A 101 -0.35 -2.57 -7.58
C ALA A 101 -0.39 -3.70 -8.62
N LEU A 102 -0.87 -4.89 -8.25
CA LEU A 102 -1.09 -5.99 -9.18
C LEU A 102 -2.06 -5.62 -10.30
N MET A 103 -3.20 -5.00 -9.97
CA MET A 103 -4.20 -4.61 -10.97
C MET A 103 -3.66 -3.56 -11.96
N VAL A 104 -2.86 -2.60 -11.48
CA VAL A 104 -2.22 -1.63 -12.37
C VAL A 104 -1.16 -2.30 -13.23
N GLY A 105 -0.34 -3.19 -12.65
CA GLY A 105 0.66 -3.97 -13.40
C GLY A 105 0.04 -4.81 -14.51
N ASP A 106 -1.06 -5.50 -14.21
CA ASP A 106 -1.85 -6.29 -15.17
C ASP A 106 -2.48 -5.41 -16.27
N ALA A 107 -3.09 -4.28 -15.90
CA ALA A 107 -3.70 -3.37 -16.87
C ALA A 107 -2.70 -2.82 -17.90
N ILE A 108 -1.47 -2.54 -17.47
CA ILE A 108 -0.39 -2.02 -18.34
C ILE A 108 0.52 -3.13 -18.89
N ALA A 109 0.28 -4.39 -18.53
CA ALA A 109 1.06 -5.52 -18.98
C ALA A 109 1.05 -5.59 -20.52
N GLY A 110 2.22 -5.87 -21.11
CA GLY A 110 2.39 -5.91 -22.56
C GLY A 110 2.30 -4.56 -23.29
N ARG A 111 1.98 -3.44 -22.61
CA ARG A 111 1.94 -2.10 -23.21
C ARG A 111 3.19 -1.26 -22.91
N ALA A 112 3.91 -1.64 -21.85
CA ALA A 112 5.16 -0.99 -21.46
C ALA A 112 6.39 -1.49 -22.24
N ASP A 113 6.26 -2.55 -23.06
CA ASP A 113 7.38 -3.17 -23.82
C ASP A 113 8.62 -3.52 -22.96
N GLY A 114 8.41 -3.79 -21.66
CA GLY A 114 9.49 -4.07 -20.71
C GLY A 114 10.31 -2.83 -20.26
N ASP A 115 9.91 -1.63 -20.66
CA ASP A 115 10.53 -0.37 -20.24
C ASP A 115 9.92 0.13 -18.91
N PRO A 116 10.70 0.17 -17.80
CA PRO A 116 10.22 0.64 -16.50
C PRO A 116 9.80 2.11 -16.49
N GLU A 117 10.39 2.97 -17.35
CA GLU A 117 10.02 4.38 -17.44
C GLU A 117 8.66 4.53 -18.11
N ARG A 118 8.43 3.80 -19.21
CA ARG A 118 7.13 3.73 -19.87
C ARG A 118 6.06 3.15 -18.95
N ALA A 119 6.36 2.06 -18.23
CA ALA A 119 5.45 1.49 -17.24
C ALA A 119 5.07 2.52 -16.15
N ALA A 120 6.03 3.33 -15.68
CA ALA A 120 5.77 4.38 -14.70
C ALA A 120 4.86 5.47 -15.27
N SER A 121 5.02 5.80 -16.55
CA SER A 121 4.16 6.76 -17.26
C SER A 121 2.72 6.25 -17.39
N LEU A 122 2.54 5.01 -17.85
CA LEU A 122 1.20 4.39 -17.96
C LEU A 122 0.51 4.27 -16.59
N ALA A 123 1.25 3.86 -15.56
CA ALA A 123 0.74 3.82 -14.19
C ALA A 123 0.32 5.21 -13.69
N ALA A 124 1.04 6.28 -14.05
CA ALA A 124 0.67 7.65 -13.73
C ALA A 124 -0.60 8.11 -14.46
N ILE A 125 -0.77 7.76 -15.74
CA ILE A 125 -2.01 8.03 -16.49
C ILE A 125 -3.19 7.30 -15.83
N MET A 126 -3.04 6.01 -15.49
CA MET A 126 -4.06 5.25 -14.76
C MET A 126 -4.43 5.93 -13.44
N ALA A 127 -3.44 6.36 -12.66
CA ALA A 127 -3.66 7.06 -11.40
C ALA A 127 -4.43 8.38 -11.59
N LEU A 128 -4.14 9.14 -12.66
CA LEU A 128 -4.88 10.36 -13.01
C LEU A 128 -6.32 10.08 -13.44
N LEU A 129 -6.55 9.05 -14.25
CA LEU A 129 -7.88 8.62 -14.67
C LEU A 129 -8.74 8.18 -13.47
N VAL A 130 -8.19 7.32 -12.62
CA VAL A 130 -8.85 6.87 -11.37
C VAL A 130 -9.10 8.05 -10.43
N GLY A 131 -8.13 8.96 -10.30
CA GLY A 131 -8.30 10.20 -9.54
C GLY A 131 -9.44 11.07 -10.09
N GLY A 132 -9.52 11.21 -11.41
CA GLY A 132 -10.61 11.90 -12.11
C GLY A 132 -11.97 11.26 -11.84
N CYS A 133 -12.06 9.92 -11.94
CA CYS A 133 -13.25 9.16 -11.59
C CYS A 133 -13.68 9.41 -10.13
N PHE A 134 -12.74 9.45 -9.18
CA PHE A 134 -13.05 9.79 -7.79
C PHE A 134 -13.51 11.24 -7.61
N LEU A 135 -12.98 12.19 -8.38
CA LEU A 135 -13.48 13.57 -8.40
C LEU A 135 -14.93 13.62 -8.92
N VAL A 136 -15.24 12.91 -10.00
CA VAL A 136 -16.59 12.82 -10.56
C VAL A 136 -17.54 12.16 -9.54
N ALA A 137 -17.14 11.04 -8.93
CA ALA A 137 -17.92 10.37 -7.89
C ALA A 137 -18.19 11.30 -6.70
N ARG A 138 -17.21 12.12 -6.31
CA ARG A 138 -17.39 13.14 -5.26
C ARG A 138 -18.39 14.22 -5.67
N LEU A 139 -18.35 14.71 -6.91
CA LEU A 139 -19.31 15.71 -7.43
C LEU A 139 -20.73 15.16 -7.43
N LEU A 140 -20.88 13.90 -7.83
CA LEU A 140 -22.15 13.17 -7.84
C LEU A 140 -22.58 12.68 -6.44
N ARG A 141 -21.74 12.89 -5.41
CA ARG A 141 -21.97 12.49 -4.00
C ARG A 141 -22.18 10.99 -3.82
N LEU A 142 -21.45 10.16 -4.56
CA LEU A 142 -21.52 8.70 -4.53
C LEU A 142 -20.89 8.06 -3.28
N GLY A 143 -20.58 8.84 -2.24
CA GLY A 143 -19.99 8.33 -1.00
C GLY A 143 -20.86 7.28 -0.30
N TRP A 144 -22.18 7.29 -0.53
CA TRP A 144 -23.11 6.30 0.01
C TRP A 144 -22.88 4.89 -0.54
N ILE A 145 -22.27 4.73 -1.72
CA ILE A 145 -22.03 3.41 -2.33
C ILE A 145 -21.09 2.57 -1.45
N ALA A 146 -20.16 3.23 -0.74
CA ALA A 146 -19.25 2.55 0.18
C ALA A 146 -19.99 1.82 1.31
N ASP A 147 -21.20 2.26 1.68
CA ASP A 147 -22.01 1.65 2.73
C ASP A 147 -22.77 0.39 2.26
N TYR A 148 -22.81 0.11 0.95
CA TYR A 148 -23.54 -1.03 0.37
C TYR A 148 -22.73 -2.33 0.34
N PHE A 149 -21.44 -2.28 0.64
CA PHE A 149 -20.62 -3.50 0.71
C PHE A 149 -21.00 -4.30 1.95
N SER A 150 -21.71 -5.41 1.73
CA SER A 150 -22.06 -6.31 2.82
C SER A 150 -20.80 -6.92 3.45
N ARG A 151 -20.83 -7.17 4.75
CA ARG A 151 -19.71 -7.80 5.48
C ARG A 151 -19.24 -9.11 4.83
N PRO A 152 -20.12 -10.01 4.33
CA PRO A 152 -19.69 -11.21 3.60
C PRO A 152 -18.87 -10.91 2.34
N VAL A 153 -19.25 -9.89 1.57
CA VAL A 153 -18.51 -9.49 0.35
C VAL A 153 -17.12 -8.98 0.70
N LEU A 154 -17.00 -8.14 1.73
CA LEU A 154 -15.70 -7.64 2.20
C LEU A 154 -14.81 -8.78 2.70
N VAL A 155 -15.36 -9.73 3.45
CA VAL A 155 -14.61 -10.89 3.92
C VAL A 155 -14.16 -11.76 2.74
N GLY A 156 -15.03 -12.01 1.77
CA GLY A 156 -14.70 -12.76 0.55
C GLY A 156 -13.59 -12.08 -0.26
N TYR A 157 -13.68 -10.77 -0.45
CA TYR A 157 -12.65 -9.97 -1.12
C TYR A 157 -11.29 -10.06 -0.40
N ILE A 158 -11.25 -9.91 0.93
CA ILE A 158 -10.00 -10.01 1.70
C ILE A 158 -9.36 -11.40 1.59
N HIS A 159 -10.14 -12.47 1.63
CA HIS A 159 -9.59 -13.82 1.50
C HIS A 159 -9.16 -14.12 0.06
N GLY A 160 -9.95 -13.70 -0.93
CA GLY A 160 -9.60 -13.86 -2.35
C GLY A 160 -8.31 -13.12 -2.70
N THR A 161 -8.19 -11.85 -2.29
CA THR A 161 -6.96 -11.06 -2.49
C THR A 161 -5.76 -11.65 -1.76
N ALA A 162 -5.93 -12.22 -0.57
CA ALA A 162 -4.86 -12.92 0.13
C ALA A 162 -4.35 -14.13 -0.69
N VAL A 163 -5.24 -14.90 -1.32
CA VAL A 163 -4.85 -16.02 -2.20
C VAL A 163 -4.07 -15.51 -3.41
N VAL A 164 -4.59 -14.48 -4.11
CA VAL A 164 -3.91 -13.86 -5.26
C VAL A 164 -2.51 -13.39 -4.89
N LEU A 165 -2.37 -12.70 -3.75
CA LEU A 165 -1.07 -12.22 -3.28
C LEU A 165 -0.11 -13.36 -2.94
N ILE A 166 -0.59 -14.41 -2.26
CA ILE A 166 0.26 -15.56 -1.93
C ILE A 166 0.78 -16.21 -3.21
N VAL A 167 -0.10 -16.51 -4.16
CA VAL A 167 0.27 -17.16 -5.43
C VAL A 167 1.23 -16.29 -6.23
N GLY A 168 0.92 -15.00 -6.39
CA GLY A 168 1.78 -14.06 -7.14
C GLY A 168 3.17 -13.83 -6.53
N GLN A 169 3.39 -14.18 -5.25
CA GLN A 169 4.73 -14.10 -4.63
C GLN A 169 5.51 -15.42 -4.70
N LEU A 170 4.88 -16.57 -4.95
CA LEU A 170 5.56 -17.87 -4.98
C LEU A 170 6.71 -17.93 -6.00
N PRO A 171 6.59 -17.41 -7.24
CA PRO A 171 7.68 -17.47 -8.21
C PRO A 171 8.95 -16.78 -7.69
N LYS A 172 8.79 -15.58 -7.11
CA LYS A 172 9.89 -14.81 -6.54
C LYS A 172 10.52 -15.50 -5.33
N MET A 173 9.69 -16.12 -4.48
CA MET A 173 10.19 -16.89 -3.34
C MET A 173 10.99 -18.13 -3.77
N LEU A 174 10.61 -18.75 -4.90
CA LEU A 174 11.32 -19.91 -5.46
C LEU A 174 12.49 -19.51 -6.39
N GLY A 175 12.60 -18.25 -6.77
CA GLY A 175 13.61 -17.77 -7.71
C GLY A 175 13.38 -18.23 -9.15
N VAL A 176 12.11 -18.40 -9.55
CA VAL A 176 11.72 -18.81 -10.91
C VAL A 176 10.91 -17.71 -11.60
N SER A 177 11.02 -17.65 -12.91
CA SER A 177 10.17 -16.81 -13.76
C SER A 177 9.05 -17.66 -14.35
N ILE A 178 7.82 -17.21 -14.21
CA ILE A 178 6.64 -17.87 -14.79
C ILE A 178 5.81 -16.85 -15.57
N GLU A 179 4.98 -17.36 -16.45
CA GLU A 179 3.94 -16.61 -17.16
C GLU A 179 2.58 -17.25 -16.84
N GLY A 180 1.54 -16.43 -16.71
CA GLY A 180 0.18 -16.87 -16.47
C GLY A 180 -0.77 -15.67 -16.42
N ASP A 181 -1.94 -15.80 -17.05
CA ASP A 181 -2.92 -14.71 -17.17
C ASP A 181 -3.95 -14.76 -16.03
N SER A 182 -3.94 -15.83 -15.23
CA SER A 182 -4.83 -15.98 -14.09
C SER A 182 -4.12 -16.61 -12.89
N THR A 183 -4.64 -16.36 -11.68
CA THR A 183 -4.11 -16.95 -10.44
C THR A 183 -4.08 -18.48 -10.46
N VAL A 184 -4.99 -19.13 -11.19
CA VAL A 184 -4.99 -20.60 -11.32
C VAL A 184 -3.86 -21.05 -12.24
N GLU A 185 -3.65 -20.37 -13.35
CA GLU A 185 -2.55 -20.64 -14.27
C GLU A 185 -1.20 -20.38 -13.60
N GLU A 186 -1.05 -19.26 -12.88
CA GLU A 186 0.14 -18.97 -12.08
C GLU A 186 0.43 -20.09 -11.08
N LEU A 187 -0.58 -20.56 -10.35
CA LEU A 187 -0.40 -21.65 -9.37
C LEU A 187 0.06 -22.95 -10.05
N VAL A 188 -0.52 -23.29 -11.20
CA VAL A 188 -0.09 -24.46 -11.98
C VAL A 188 1.33 -24.29 -12.49
N ALA A 189 1.67 -23.12 -13.02
CA ALA A 189 3.01 -22.80 -13.50
C ALA A 189 4.05 -22.86 -12.38
N VAL A 190 3.72 -22.35 -11.18
CA VAL A 190 4.57 -22.50 -9.97
C VAL A 190 4.84 -23.97 -9.68
N ILE A 191 3.81 -24.82 -9.67
CA ILE A 191 3.95 -26.24 -9.37
C ILE A 191 4.86 -26.93 -10.41
N GLN A 192 4.71 -26.57 -11.69
CA GLN A 192 5.53 -27.09 -12.77
C GLN A 192 6.98 -26.62 -12.70
N ALA A 193 7.23 -25.41 -12.21
CA ALA A 193 8.55 -24.79 -12.09
C ALA A 193 9.31 -25.17 -10.81
N ILE A 194 8.71 -25.95 -9.89
CA ILE A 194 9.40 -26.43 -8.66
C ILE A 194 10.75 -27.10 -8.95
N PRO A 195 10.91 -27.95 -9.97
CA PRO A 195 12.21 -28.58 -10.27
C PRO A 195 13.31 -27.58 -10.63
N ASP A 196 12.94 -26.41 -11.17
CA ASP A 196 13.86 -25.35 -11.59
C ASP A 196 14.08 -24.30 -10.49
N ALA A 197 13.51 -24.50 -9.30
CA ALA A 197 13.59 -23.56 -8.19
C ALA A 197 15.01 -23.42 -7.65
N SER A 198 15.40 -22.18 -7.36
CA SER A 198 16.65 -21.87 -6.68
C SER A 198 16.54 -22.19 -5.19
N ALA A 199 17.27 -23.22 -4.75
CA ALA A 199 17.30 -23.62 -3.35
C ALA A 199 17.81 -22.49 -2.43
N THR A 200 18.73 -21.65 -2.91
CA THR A 200 19.28 -20.52 -2.14
C THR A 200 18.23 -19.42 -1.96
N THR A 201 17.50 -19.07 -3.03
CA THR A 201 16.41 -18.09 -2.98
C THR A 201 15.27 -18.58 -2.09
N ALA A 202 14.85 -19.85 -2.26
CA ALA A 202 13.80 -20.46 -1.45
C ALA A 202 14.16 -20.51 0.04
N LEU A 203 15.41 -20.85 0.37
CA LEU A 203 15.89 -20.85 1.75
C LEU A 203 15.89 -19.44 2.34
N LEU A 204 16.37 -18.43 1.60
CA LEU A 204 16.38 -17.05 2.05
C LEU A 204 14.94 -16.52 2.27
N ALA A 205 14.03 -16.83 1.35
CA ALA A 205 12.63 -16.45 1.46
C ALA A 205 11.95 -17.10 2.67
N ALA A 206 12.17 -18.40 2.87
CA ALA A 206 11.64 -19.15 4.03
C ALA A 206 12.22 -18.62 5.35
N ALA A 207 13.54 -18.38 5.41
CA ALA A 207 14.20 -17.83 6.58
C ALA A 207 13.68 -16.42 6.92
N SER A 208 13.50 -15.57 5.91
CA SER A 208 12.93 -14.24 6.06
C SER A 208 11.49 -14.29 6.58
N LEU A 209 10.66 -15.18 6.04
CA LEU A 209 9.28 -15.37 6.50
C LEU A 209 9.23 -15.86 7.96
N VAL A 210 10.05 -16.86 8.31
CA VAL A 210 10.15 -17.37 9.68
C VAL A 210 10.61 -16.27 10.64
N ALA A 211 11.62 -15.48 10.26
CA ALA A 211 12.09 -14.35 11.05
C ALA A 211 10.99 -13.30 11.27
N LEU A 212 10.22 -12.96 10.24
CA LEU A 212 9.06 -12.05 10.34
C LEU A 212 8.01 -12.60 11.32
N LEU A 213 7.66 -13.88 11.21
CA LEU A 213 6.66 -14.53 12.07
C LEU A 213 7.12 -14.60 13.54
N ILE A 214 8.39 -14.93 13.78
CA ILE A 214 8.99 -14.93 15.12
C ILE A 214 8.98 -13.51 15.69
N MET A 215 9.38 -12.51 14.91
CA MET A 215 9.45 -11.13 15.35
C MET A 215 8.08 -10.55 15.67
N LYS A 216 7.08 -10.86 14.83
CA LYS A 216 5.67 -10.50 15.08
C LYS A 216 5.16 -11.04 16.42
N ARG A 217 5.65 -12.19 16.88
CA ARG A 217 5.28 -12.80 18.16
C ARG A 217 6.11 -12.31 19.35
N THR A 218 7.42 -12.13 19.16
CA THR A 218 8.36 -11.87 20.26
C THR A 218 8.53 -10.37 20.55
N VAL A 219 8.59 -9.53 19.52
CA VAL A 219 8.81 -8.09 19.66
C VAL A 219 7.86 -7.29 18.73
N PRO A 220 6.53 -7.38 18.94
CA PRO A 220 5.52 -6.77 18.05
C PRO A 220 5.58 -5.24 17.96
N ARG A 221 6.38 -4.59 18.80
CA ARG A 221 6.59 -3.13 18.77
C ARG A 221 7.60 -2.69 17.71
N LEU A 222 8.43 -3.60 17.22
CA LEU A 222 9.40 -3.30 16.17
C LEU A 222 8.79 -3.52 14.78
N PRO A 223 9.11 -2.67 13.80
CA PRO A 223 8.65 -2.83 12.42
C PRO A 223 9.33 -4.06 11.79
N GLY A 224 8.59 -5.18 11.84
CA GLY A 224 8.99 -6.50 11.37
C GLY A 224 9.75 -6.49 10.03
N SER A 225 9.08 -5.92 9.03
CA SER A 225 9.55 -5.83 7.65
C SER A 225 10.87 -5.09 7.53
N LEU A 226 11.01 -3.93 8.17
CA LEU A 226 12.23 -3.12 8.06
C LEU A 226 13.45 -3.84 8.62
N VAL A 227 13.32 -4.47 9.79
CA VAL A 227 14.44 -5.19 10.42
C VAL A 227 14.88 -6.36 9.55
N VAL A 228 13.93 -7.12 8.98
CA VAL A 228 14.26 -8.24 8.07
C VAL A 228 14.91 -7.74 6.78
N VAL A 229 14.45 -6.63 6.22
CA VAL A 229 15.10 -6.01 5.04
C VAL A 229 16.52 -5.58 5.36
N VAL A 230 16.74 -4.86 6.47
CA VAL A 230 18.09 -4.42 6.87
C VAL A 230 19.00 -5.62 7.13
N ALA A 231 18.51 -6.64 7.84
CA ALA A 231 19.26 -7.87 8.07
C ALA A 231 19.57 -8.60 6.74
N GLY A 232 18.62 -8.63 5.81
CA GLY A 232 18.81 -9.19 4.46
C GLY A 232 19.86 -8.45 3.66
N ILE A 233 19.88 -7.11 3.69
CA ILE A 233 20.91 -6.28 3.04
C ILE A 233 22.29 -6.58 3.65
N LEU A 234 22.39 -6.61 4.98
CA LEU A 234 23.65 -6.94 5.66
C LEU A 234 24.15 -8.34 5.29
N LEU A 235 23.24 -9.32 5.26
CA LEU A 235 23.56 -10.69 4.84
C LEU A 235 23.99 -10.74 3.37
N ALA A 236 23.31 -10.01 2.49
CA ALA A 236 23.65 -9.91 1.07
C ALA A 236 25.08 -9.43 0.85
N VAL A 237 25.50 -8.40 1.60
CA VAL A 237 26.86 -7.85 1.53
C VAL A 237 27.89 -8.80 2.15
N VAL A 238 27.65 -9.31 3.36
CA VAL A 238 28.64 -10.12 4.09
C VAL A 238 28.84 -11.50 3.45
N ALA A 239 27.75 -12.14 3.01
CA ALA A 239 27.78 -13.47 2.41
C ALA A 239 27.93 -13.43 0.88
N SER A 240 28.01 -12.25 0.26
CA SER A 240 28.03 -12.07 -1.21
C SER A 240 26.92 -12.89 -1.88
N LEU A 241 25.67 -12.68 -1.47
CA LEU A 241 24.55 -13.52 -1.92
C LEU A 241 24.34 -13.47 -3.45
N GLU A 242 24.76 -12.38 -4.10
CA GLU A 242 24.78 -12.26 -5.56
C GLU A 242 25.62 -13.38 -6.22
N SER A 243 26.78 -13.73 -5.63
CA SER A 243 27.62 -14.82 -6.15
C SER A 243 26.99 -16.21 -5.95
N HIS A 244 25.92 -16.30 -5.15
CA HIS A 244 25.14 -17.51 -4.90
C HIS A 244 23.85 -17.56 -5.74
N GLY A 245 23.76 -16.71 -6.77
CA GLY A 245 22.65 -16.69 -7.73
C GLY A 245 21.38 -15.99 -7.21
N ILE A 246 21.48 -15.25 -6.10
CA ILE A 246 20.34 -14.48 -5.57
C ILE A 246 20.28 -13.13 -6.30
N ALA A 247 19.17 -12.88 -6.98
CA ALA A 247 18.92 -11.60 -7.63
C ALA A 247 18.83 -10.47 -6.62
N LEU A 248 19.56 -9.38 -6.88
CA LEU A 248 19.52 -8.16 -6.07
C LEU A 248 18.70 -7.07 -6.77
N LEU A 249 18.04 -6.23 -5.97
CA LEU A 249 17.58 -4.92 -6.45
C LEU A 249 18.82 -4.16 -6.91
N GLY A 250 18.94 -3.90 -8.20
CA GLY A 250 20.02 -3.09 -8.76
C GLY A 250 20.07 -1.66 -8.19
N PRO A 251 20.86 -0.76 -8.78
CA PRO A 251 20.99 0.60 -8.26
C PRO A 251 19.62 1.32 -8.25
N VAL A 252 19.24 1.84 -7.09
CA VAL A 252 18.04 2.67 -6.94
C VAL A 252 18.46 4.13 -7.10
N PRO A 253 17.95 4.85 -8.11
CA PRO A 253 18.33 6.24 -8.35
C PRO A 253 17.92 7.13 -7.18
N SER A 254 18.82 8.00 -6.76
CA SER A 254 18.57 8.99 -5.71
C SER A 254 18.07 10.30 -6.32
N GLY A 255 17.00 10.86 -5.75
CA GLY A 255 16.50 12.16 -6.17
C GLY A 255 15.06 12.38 -5.77
N LEU A 256 14.58 13.60 -6.03
CA LEU A 256 13.15 13.88 -6.02
C LEU A 256 12.58 13.55 -7.41
N PRO A 257 11.30 13.16 -7.50
CA PRO A 257 10.67 12.96 -8.79
C PRO A 257 10.66 14.28 -9.57
N THR A 258 11.02 14.24 -10.85
CA THR A 258 10.83 15.37 -11.76
C THR A 258 9.34 15.54 -12.01
N LEU A 259 8.81 16.74 -11.74
CA LEU A 259 7.41 17.04 -12.05
C LEU A 259 7.26 17.18 -13.57
N GLY A 260 6.43 16.31 -14.15
CA GLY A 260 6.13 16.30 -15.58
C GLY A 260 4.74 15.73 -15.81
N LEU A 261 4.23 15.88 -17.03
CA LEU A 261 3.08 15.12 -17.48
C LEU A 261 3.56 13.75 -17.94
N PRO A 262 2.80 12.67 -17.67
CA PRO A 262 3.14 11.37 -18.21
C PRO A 262 3.08 11.39 -19.74
N GLU A 263 4.03 10.71 -20.37
CA GLU A 263 4.07 10.48 -21.81
C GLU A 263 3.21 9.26 -22.17
N GLY A 264 2.26 9.41 -23.11
CA GLY A 264 1.34 8.35 -23.54
C GLY A 264 -0.07 8.84 -23.84
N SER A 265 -0.92 7.96 -24.36
CA SER A 265 -2.36 8.20 -24.59
C SER A 265 -3.21 7.54 -23.50
N MET A 266 -4.46 7.98 -23.36
CA MET A 266 -5.47 7.25 -22.58
C MET A 266 -5.77 5.87 -23.17
N ASP A 267 -5.53 5.67 -24.47
CA ASP A 267 -5.75 4.38 -25.15
C ASP A 267 -4.72 3.32 -24.74
N ASP A 268 -3.62 3.76 -24.14
CA ASP A 268 -2.52 2.90 -23.70
C ASP A 268 -2.75 2.34 -22.28
N VAL A 269 -3.91 2.59 -21.66
CA VAL A 269 -4.18 2.29 -20.25
C VAL A 269 -5.60 1.79 -20.00
#